data_AF-A0A6J7I7A7-F1
#
_entry.id   AF-A0A6J7I7A7-F1
#
_cell.length_a   1.000
_cell.length_b   1.000
_cell.length_c   1.000
_cell.angle_alpha   90.00
_cell.angle_beta   90.00
_cell.angle_gamma   90.00
#
_symmetry.space_group_name_H-M   'P 1'
#
loop_
_entity.id
_entity.type
_entity.pdbx_description
1 polymer ?
#
loop_
_entity_poly.entity_id
_entity_poly.type
_entity_poly.pdbx_seq_one_letter_code
_entity_poly.pdbx_strand_id
1 'polypeptide(L)' 'MVGFDPELEGFFWCAGQGGYGIQTCAALARVGAAVVRGEPVPADVAERGLLEADLSPRRLG' A
#
# COMPACT_ATOMS: atom_id res chain seq x y z
N MET A 1 3.49 -2.60 -4.55
CA MET A 1 2.22 -1.95 -4.94
C MET A 1 1.16 -2.39 -3.96
N VAL A 2 0.54 -1.44 -3.27
CA VAL A 2 -0.53 -1.66 -2.31
C VAL A 2 -1.57 -0.56 -2.53
N GLY A 3 -2.79 -0.92 -2.92
CA GLY A 3 -3.87 0.05 -3.18
C GLY A 3 -4.92 -0.47 -4.16
N PHE A 4 -6.03 0.27 -4.28
CA PHE A 4 -7.12 -0.06 -5.20
C PHE A 4 -6.71 0.12 -6.66
N ASP A 5 -7.21 -0.78 -7.50
CA ASP A 5 -7.14 -0.65 -8.95
C ASP A 5 -7.93 0.59 -9.42
N PRO A 6 -7.40 1.39 -10.37
CA PRO A 6 -8.10 2.58 -10.85
C PRO A 6 -9.29 2.26 -11.78
N GLU A 7 -9.33 1.09 -12.42
CA GLU A 7 -10.34 0.72 -13.41
C GLU A 7 -11.31 -0.34 -12.88
N LEU A 8 -10.87 -1.18 -11.93
CA LEU A 8 -11.67 -2.26 -11.37
C LEU A 8 -12.15 -1.93 -9.95
N GLU A 9 -13.42 -1.53 -9.83
CA GLU A 9 -14.04 -1.20 -8.55
C GLU A 9 -13.95 -2.36 -7.55
N GLY A 10 -13.50 -2.06 -6.33
CA GLY A 10 -13.36 -3.03 -5.25
C GLY A 10 -12.15 -3.96 -5.37
N PHE A 11 -11.39 -3.93 -6.46
CA PHE A 11 -10.18 -4.73 -6.61
C PHE A 11 -8.99 -4.08 -5.89
N PHE A 12 -8.33 -4.84 -5.01
CA PHE A 12 -7.19 -4.35 -4.23
C PHE A 12 -5.90 -5.10 -4.56
N TRP A 13 -4.88 -4.36 -5.00
CA TRP A 13 -3.56 -4.89 -5.23
C TRP A 13 -2.77 -4.96 -3.92
N CYS A 14 -2.18 -6.13 -3.64
CA CYS A 14 -1.10 -6.30 -2.67
C CYS A 14 0.01 -7.12 -3.33
N ALA A 15 0.73 -6.48 -4.25
CA ALA A 15 1.65 -7.18 -5.16
C ALA A 15 2.96 -6.42 -5.38
N GLY A 16 3.93 -7.06 -6.04
CA GLY A 16 5.19 -6.42 -6.43
C GLY A 16 6.20 -6.25 -5.29
N GLN A 17 6.18 -7.16 -4.31
CA GLN A 17 7.11 -7.12 -3.17
C GLN A 17 8.54 -7.59 -3.54
N GLY A 18 8.69 -8.28 -4.69
CA GLY A 18 9.94 -8.94 -5.07
C GLY A 18 10.47 -9.84 -3.96
N GLY A 19 11.80 -9.82 -3.75
CA GLY A 19 12.48 -10.55 -2.66
C GLY A 19 12.35 -9.93 -1.27
N TYR A 20 11.55 -8.86 -1.12
CA TYR A 20 11.45 -8.10 0.13
C TYR A 20 10.19 -8.39 0.95
N GLY A 21 9.32 -9.29 0.48
CA GLY A 21 8.00 -9.51 1.08
C GLY A 21 8.00 -9.88 2.57
N ILE A 22 8.95 -10.71 3.04
CA ILE A 22 9.01 -11.11 4.45
C ILE A 22 9.45 -9.94 5.35
N GLN A 23 10.48 -9.22 4.95
CA GLN A 23 11.02 -8.10 5.74
C GLN A 23 10.09 -6.87 5.74
N THR A 24 9.25 -6.70 4.71
CA THR A 24 8.30 -5.58 4.63
C THR A 24 6.88 -5.95 5.10
N CYS A 25 6.60 -7.22 5.41
CA CYS A 25 5.24 -7.70 5.64
C CYS A 25 4.50 -6.92 6.73
N ALA A 26 5.14 -6.61 7.86
CA ALA A 26 4.52 -5.94 8.98
C ALA A 26 4.06 -4.52 8.61
N ALA A 27 4.92 -3.76 7.93
CA ALA A 27 4.58 -2.41 7.48
C ALA A 27 3.52 -2.45 6.37
N LEU A 28 3.72 -3.26 5.34
CA LEU A 28 2.81 -3.33 4.19
C LEU A 28 1.42 -3.85 4.56
N ALA A 29 1.30 -4.81 5.49
CA ALA A 29 0.01 -5.29 5.97
C ALA A 29 -0.77 -4.19 6.71
N ARG A 30 -0.08 -3.42 7.56
CA ARG A 30 -0.72 -2.30 8.29
C ARG A 30 -1.16 -1.20 7.33
N VAL A 31 -0.30 -0.83 6.37
CA VAL A 31 -0.64 0.16 5.34
C VAL A 31 -1.80 -0.33 4.48
N GLY A 32 -1.72 -1.56 3.96
CA GLY A 32 -2.78 -2.11 3.12
C GLY A 32 -4.12 -2.18 3.84
N ALA A 33 -4.13 -2.58 5.11
CA ALA A 33 -5.34 -2.62 5.92
C ALA A 33 -5.94 -1.23 6.14
N ALA A 34 -5.12 -0.20 6.36
CA ALA A 34 -5.58 1.19 6.47
C ALA A 34 -6.22 1.67 5.16
N VAL A 35 -5.54 1.46 4.02
CA VAL A 35 -6.04 1.87 2.70
C VAL A 35 -7.37 1.19 2.36
N VAL A 36 -7.51 -0.12 2.65
CA VAL A 36 -8.77 -0.86 2.44
C VAL A 36 -9.93 -0.25 3.24
N ARG A 37 -9.66 0.30 4.43
CA ARG A 37 -10.68 0.96 5.28
C ARG A 37 -10.89 2.44 4.96
N GLY A 38 -10.15 3.01 4.00
CA GLY A 38 -10.17 4.45 3.73
C GLY A 38 -9.53 5.28 4.85
N GLU A 39 -8.62 4.68 5.61
CA GLU A 39 -7.88 5.33 6.69
C GLU A 39 -6.51 5.84 6.21
N PRO A 40 -5.95 6.88 6.87
CA PRO A 40 -4.59 7.34 6.55
C PRO A 40 -3.53 6.28 6.86
N VAL A 41 -2.38 6.38 6.18
CA VAL A 41 -1.18 5.59 6.46
C VAL A 41 -0.81 5.70 7.95
N PRO A 42 -0.44 4.61 8.65
CA PRO A 42 -0.03 4.65 10.05
C PRO A 42 1.09 5.68 10.29
N ALA A 43 0.96 6.49 11.35
CA ALA A 43 1.84 7.63 11.61
C ALA A 43 3.33 7.23 11.65
N ASP A 44 3.67 6.13 12.32
CA ASP A 44 5.06 5.62 12.41
C ASP A 44 5.64 5.22 11.04
N VAL A 45 4.79 4.87 10.09
CA VAL A 45 5.18 4.56 8.71
C VAL A 45 5.31 5.85 7.89
N ALA A 46 4.37 6.79 8.04
CA ALA A 46 4.37 8.08 7.36
C ALA A 46 5.56 8.96 7.79
N GLU A 47 5.92 8.96 9.07
CA GLU A 47 7.10 9.66 9.61
C GLU A 47 8.42 9.17 8.99
N ARG A 48 8.44 7.93 8.49
CA ARG A 48 9.59 7.37 7.74
C ARG A 48 9.56 7.73 6.25
N GLY A 49 8.66 8.62 5.85
CA GLY A 49 8.57 9.21 4.51
C GLY A 49 7.73 8.42 3.52
N LEU A 50 6.98 7.39 3.95
CA LEU A 50 6.13 6.61 3.06
C LEU A 50 4.72 7.19 2.97
N LEU A 51 4.29 7.55 1.76
CA LEU A 51 2.95 8.03 1.45
C LEU A 51 2.13 6.93 0.74
N GLU A 52 0.80 7.02 0.77
CA GLU A 52 -0.07 6.09 0.04
C GLU A 52 0.23 6.11 -1.48
N ALA A 53 0.48 7.31 -2.03
CA ALA A 53 0.77 7.51 -3.44
C ALA A 53 2.02 6.72 -3.92
N ASP A 54 3.00 6.47 -3.04
CA ASP A 54 4.21 5.71 -3.37
C ASP A 54 3.93 4.23 -3.62
N LEU A 55 2.84 3.72 -3.03
CA LEU A 55 2.44 2.32 -3.12
C LEU A 55 1.27 2.10 -4.09
N SER A 56 0.50 3.15 -4.37
CA SER A 56 -0.69 3.09 -5.21
C SER A 56 -0.38 2.50 -6.60
N PRO A 57 -1.27 1.64 -7.14
CA PRO A 57 -1.20 1.20 -8.55
C PRO A 57 -1.16 2.36 -9.55
N ARG A 58 -1.84 3.47 -9.22
CA ARG A 58 -1.95 4.66 -10.08
C ARG A 58 -0.62 5.31 -10.45
N ARG A 59 0.46 5.00 -9.74
CA ARG A 59 1.79 5.54 -10.05
C ARG A 59 2.43 4.97 -11.32
N LEU A 60 1.87 3.90 -11.89
CA LEU A 60 2.44 3.20 -13.04
C LEU A 60 1.99 3.73 -14.41
N GLY A 61 1.08 4.72 -14.46
CA GLY A 61 0.53 5.26 -15.70
C GLY A 61 -0.78 4.58 -16.08
#